data_AF-X1GQ73-F1
#
_entry.id   AF-X1GQ73-F1
#
_cell.length_a   1.000
_cell.length_b   1.000
_cell.length_c   1.000
_cell.angle_alpha   90.00
_cell.angle_beta   90.00
_cell.angle_gamma   90.00
#
_symmetry.space_group_name_H-M   'P 1'
#
loop_
_entity.id
_entity.type
_entity.pdbx_description
1 polymer ?
#
loop_
_entity_poly.entity_id
_entity_poly.type
_entity_poly.pdbx_seq_one_letter_code
_entity_poly.pdbx_strand_id
1 'polypeptide(L)'
;GNAEIRRVIIEKLGWTKILSDLGGKIIDKWDCYELYQIAPKDLIIRESFHLLKMKCASTDSDYVHCVPPSTKTAWDAIKWMNKGIEPEQFKIQA
;
A
#
# COMPACT_ATOMS: atom_id res chain seq x y z
N GLY A 1 0.06 16.95 9.54
CA GLY A 1 1.38 16.58 8.94
C GLY A 1 1.18 15.83 7.63
N ASN A 2 2.21 15.63 6.80
CA ASN A 2 2.12 15.03 5.44
C ASN A 2 1.31 13.70 5.39
N ALA A 3 1.23 12.97 6.51
CA ALA A 3 0.44 11.74 6.67
C ALA A 3 -1.10 11.92 6.64
N GLU A 4 -1.64 13.01 7.16
CA GLU A 4 -3.10 13.24 7.21
C GLU A 4 -3.67 13.58 5.83
N ILE A 5 -2.91 14.32 5.04
CA ILE A 5 -3.27 14.65 3.65
C ILE A 5 -3.29 13.37 2.80
N ARG A 6 -2.28 12.49 2.94
CA ARG A 6 -2.24 11.18 2.25
C ARG A 6 -3.42 10.30 2.63
N ARG A 7 -3.76 10.25 3.91
CA ARG A 7 -4.91 9.48 4.41
C ARG A 7 -6.22 10.00 3.81
N VAL A 8 -6.44 11.32 3.83
CA VAL A 8 -7.64 11.95 3.27
C VAL A 8 -7.75 11.74 1.76
N ILE A 9 -6.63 11.77 1.03
CA ILE A 9 -6.59 11.48 -0.42
C ILE A 9 -7.04 10.04 -0.68
N ILE A 10 -6.55 9.08 0.10
CA ILE A 10 -6.93 7.65 -0.02
C ILE A 10 -8.40 7.42 0.33
N GLU A 11 -8.87 8.01 1.42
CA GLU A 11 -10.26 7.89 1.86
C GLU A 11 -11.25 8.59 0.92
N LYS A 12 -10.88 9.72 0.29
CA LYS A 12 -11.80 10.51 -0.57
C LYS A 12 -11.77 10.16 -2.05
N LEU A 13 -10.63 9.75 -2.62
CA LEU A 13 -10.53 9.47 -4.06
C LEU A 13 -10.75 7.99 -4.41
N GLY A 14 -10.59 7.10 -3.43
CA GLY A 14 -10.58 5.66 -3.65
C GLY A 14 -9.23 5.21 -4.25
N TRP A 15 -8.69 4.11 -3.72
CA TRP A 15 -7.37 3.60 -4.07
C TRP A 15 -7.23 3.24 -5.57
N THR A 16 -8.33 2.87 -6.23
CA THR A 16 -8.34 2.49 -7.66
C THR A 16 -8.05 3.69 -8.56
N LYS A 17 -8.64 4.86 -8.25
CA LYS A 17 -8.32 6.12 -8.93
C LYS A 17 -6.93 6.59 -8.59
N ILE A 18 -6.44 6.37 -7.37
CA ILE A 18 -5.07 6.71 -6.97
C ILE A 18 -4.05 5.91 -7.77
N LEU A 19 -4.21 4.60 -7.91
CA LEU A 19 -3.27 3.80 -8.71
C LEU A 19 -3.30 4.18 -10.18
N SER A 20 -4.48 4.42 -10.75
CA SER A 20 -4.66 4.83 -12.15
C SER A 20 -4.15 6.26 -12.41
N ASP A 21 -4.54 7.23 -11.57
CA ASP A 21 -4.27 8.66 -11.77
C ASP A 21 -2.88 9.07 -11.29
N LEU A 22 -2.31 8.40 -10.28
CA LEU A 22 -0.95 8.70 -9.80
C LEU A 22 0.15 7.93 -10.53
N GLY A 23 -0.20 6.92 -11.35
CA GLY A 23 0.76 6.15 -12.13
C GLY A 23 1.66 5.27 -11.25
N GLY A 24 1.05 4.55 -10.28
CA GLY A 24 1.80 3.70 -9.37
C GLY A 24 2.55 2.58 -10.09
N LYS A 25 3.86 2.49 -9.88
CA LYS A 25 4.70 1.43 -10.43
C LYS A 25 4.77 0.26 -9.46
N ILE A 26 4.45 -0.95 -9.89
CA ILE A 26 4.68 -2.14 -9.07
C ILE A 26 6.20 -2.34 -8.92
N ILE A 27 6.66 -2.39 -7.68
CA ILE A 27 8.07 -2.61 -7.33
C ILE A 27 8.32 -4.00 -6.76
N ASP A 28 7.30 -4.64 -6.16
CA ASP A 28 7.40 -6.02 -5.66
C ASP A 28 6.02 -6.69 -5.58
N LYS A 29 6.01 -8.03 -5.61
CA LYS A 29 4.80 -8.85 -5.42
C LYS A 29 5.10 -10.06 -4.54
N TRP A 30 4.20 -10.35 -3.61
CA TRP A 30 4.30 -11.52 -2.76
C TRP A 30 2.90 -12.06 -2.44
N ASP A 31 2.60 -13.30 -2.85
CA ASP A 31 1.29 -13.93 -2.65
C ASP A 31 0.13 -13.06 -3.17
N CYS A 32 -0.84 -12.69 -2.32
CA CYS A 32 -1.94 -11.78 -2.65
C CYS A 32 -1.62 -10.29 -2.48
N TYR A 33 -0.35 -9.96 -2.24
CA TYR A 33 0.12 -8.60 -1.99
C TYR A 33 0.92 -8.03 -3.16
N GLU A 34 0.62 -6.77 -3.50
CA GLU A 34 1.31 -5.99 -4.53
C GLU A 34 1.81 -4.69 -3.92
N LEU A 35 3.12 -4.42 -4.02
CA LEU A 35 3.72 -3.18 -3.54
C LEU A 35 3.90 -2.21 -4.71
N TYR A 36 3.27 -1.05 -4.59
CA TYR A 36 3.37 0.03 -5.56
C TYR A 36 4.22 1.17 -5.03
N GLN A 37 5.04 1.73 -5.88
CA GLN A 37 5.74 2.98 -5.65
C GLN A 37 5.00 4.12 -6.35
N ILE A 38 4.70 5.16 -5.57
CA ILE A 38 4.15 6.42 -6.06
C ILE A 38 5.28 7.45 -6.05
N ALA A 39 5.62 7.95 -7.23
CA ALA A 39 6.59 9.03 -7.37
C ALA A 39 5.99 10.36 -6.92
N PRO A 40 6.81 11.35 -6.54
CA PRO A 40 6.35 12.71 -6.34
C PRO A 40 5.58 13.21 -7.56
N LYS A 41 4.37 13.73 -7.34
CA LYS A 41 3.47 14.22 -8.38
C LYS A 41 2.83 15.51 -7.87
N ASP A 42 3.37 16.62 -8.35
CA ASP A 42 2.96 17.99 -8.03
C ASP A 42 3.16 18.44 -6.58
N LEU A 43 2.66 19.64 -6.28
CA LEU A 43 2.80 20.30 -4.98
C LEU A 43 2.09 19.57 -3.83
N ILE A 44 1.22 18.61 -4.15
CA ILE A 44 0.44 17.80 -3.21
C ILE A 44 1.24 16.55 -2.80
N ILE A 45 1.85 15.83 -3.75
CA ILE A 45 2.70 14.67 -3.47
C ILE A 45 4.15 15.08 -3.64
N ARG A 46 4.71 15.69 -2.60
CA ARG A 46 6.08 16.20 -2.62
C ARG A 46 7.16 15.13 -2.41
N GLU A 47 6.78 13.98 -1.88
CA GLU A 47 7.69 12.89 -1.52
C GLU A 47 7.12 11.57 -2.00
N SER A 48 8.01 10.63 -2.36
CA SER A 48 7.58 9.29 -2.73
C SER A 48 6.96 8.57 -1.53
N PHE A 49 6.03 7.68 -1.82
CA PHE A 49 5.47 6.77 -0.84
C PHE A 49 5.10 5.46 -1.50
N HIS A 50 5.01 4.42 -0.69
CA HIS A 50 4.63 3.10 -1.17
C HIS A 50 3.21 2.77 -0.74
N LEU A 51 2.49 2.05 -1.59
CA LEU A 51 1.17 1.52 -1.34
C LEU A 51 1.23 0.00 -1.38
N LEU A 52 0.86 -0.65 -0.30
CA LEU A 52 0.65 -2.08 -0.25
C LEU A 52 -0.82 -2.36 -0.58
N LYS A 53 -1.07 -3.02 -1.71
CA LYS A 53 -2.36 -3.56 -2.08
C LYS A 53 -2.43 -5.03 -1.65
N MET A 54 -3.56 -5.44 -1.09
CA MET A 54 -3.90 -6.83 -0.80
C MET A 54 -5.24 -7.14 -1.46
N LYS A 55 -5.32 -8.28 -2.16
CA LYS A 55 -6.59 -8.82 -2.60
C LYS A 55 -7.08 -9.89 -1.61
N CYS A 56 -8.20 -9.62 -0.94
CA CYS A 56 -8.80 -10.57 0.00
C CYS A 56 -9.58 -11.64 -0.76
N ALA A 57 -9.11 -12.89 -0.72
CA ALA A 57 -9.74 -14.00 -1.46
C ALA A 57 -11.16 -14.34 -0.97
N SER A 58 -11.51 -14.04 0.29
CA SER A 58 -12.81 -14.37 0.87
C SER A 58 -13.91 -13.34 0.56
N THR A 59 -13.55 -12.08 0.30
CA THR A 59 -14.51 -10.98 0.07
C THR A 59 -14.39 -10.36 -1.33
N ASP A 60 -13.46 -10.86 -2.14
CA ASP A 60 -13.03 -10.30 -3.43
C ASP A 60 -12.72 -8.79 -3.37
N SER A 61 -12.42 -8.29 -2.17
CA SER A 61 -12.21 -6.88 -1.89
C SER A 61 -10.72 -6.54 -1.92
N ASP A 62 -10.41 -5.41 -2.54
CA ASP A 62 -9.07 -4.86 -2.60
C ASP A 62 -8.85 -3.87 -1.45
N TYR A 63 -7.82 -4.12 -0.65
CA TYR A 63 -7.40 -3.28 0.46
C TYR A 63 -6.08 -2.62 0.11
N VAL A 64 -5.95 -1.31 0.38
CA VAL A 64 -4.73 -0.56 0.08
C VAL A 64 -4.29 0.27 1.29
N HIS A 65 -3.02 0.14 1.65
CA HIS A 65 -2.41 0.86 2.77
C HIS A 65 -1.11 1.56 2.37
N CYS A 66 -0.89 2.77 2.91
CA CYS A 66 0.40 3.44 2.82
C CYS A 66 1.44 2.76 3.71
N VAL A 67 2.61 2.50 3.15
CA VAL A 67 3.78 2.05 3.89
C VAL A 67 4.96 2.99 3.65
N PRO A 68 5.98 2.99 4.54
CA PRO A 68 7.16 3.83 4.37
C PRO A 68 7.85 3.60 3.02
N PRO A 69 8.43 4.64 2.40
CA PRO A 69 9.20 4.49 1.16
C PRO A 69 10.51 3.70 1.35
N SER A 70 10.94 3.47 2.60
CA SER A 70 12.08 2.61 2.93
C SER A 70 11.77 1.11 2.73
N THR A 71 10.50 0.74 2.69
CA THR A 71 10.05 -0.63 2.49
C THR A 71 10.26 -1.06 1.03
N LYS A 72 11.07 -2.09 0.79
CA LYS A 72 11.44 -2.51 -0.57
C LYS A 72 10.66 -3.72 -1.10
N THR A 73 10.08 -4.53 -0.21
CA THR A 73 9.36 -5.75 -0.56
C THR A 73 7.94 -5.73 -0.01
N ALA A 74 7.02 -6.41 -0.69
CA ALA A 74 5.65 -6.61 -0.23
C ALA A 74 5.63 -7.36 1.12
N TRP A 75 6.59 -8.27 1.34
CA TRP A 75 6.78 -8.97 2.63
C TRP A 75 7.14 -8.02 3.77
N ASP A 76 8.12 -7.13 3.57
CA ASP A 76 8.48 -6.11 4.57
C ASP A 76 7.32 -5.14 4.82
N ALA A 77 6.53 -4.84 3.79
CA ALA A 77 5.38 -3.95 3.86
C ALA A 77 4.28 -4.51 4.76
N ILE A 78 3.91 -5.78 4.56
CA ILE A 78 2.90 -6.43 5.39
C ILE A 78 3.41 -6.67 6.81
N LYS A 79 4.71 -6.98 6.99
CA LYS A 79 5.34 -7.05 8.31
C LYS A 79 5.26 -5.70 9.04
N TRP A 80 5.54 -4.59 8.35
CA TRP A 80 5.41 -3.24 8.90
C TRP A 80 3.98 -2.90 9.30
N MET A 81 3.00 -3.19 8.43
CA MET A 81 1.57 -2.99 8.70
C MET A 81 1.13 -3.72 9.97
N ASN A 82 1.65 -4.94 10.18
CA ASN A 82 1.36 -5.77 11.34
C ASN A 82 2.28 -5.50 12.54
N LYS A 83 2.88 -4.29 12.65
CA LYS A 83 3.76 -3.89 13.76
C LYS A 83 4.97 -4.80 13.97
N GLY A 84 5.49 -5.40 12.91
CA GLY A 84 6.67 -6.27 12.94
C GLY A 84 6.37 -7.77 13.11
N ILE A 85 5.10 -8.16 13.23
CA ILE A 85 4.72 -9.57 13.31
C ILE A 85 4.90 -10.21 11.93
N GLU A 86 5.46 -11.42 11.91
CA GLU A 86 5.83 -12.09 10.66
C GLU A 86 4.60 -12.55 9.87
N PRO A 87 4.59 -12.39 8.54
CA PRO A 87 3.41 -12.69 7.71
C PRO A 87 2.97 -14.16 7.80
N GLU A 88 3.91 -15.05 8.09
CA GLU A 88 3.68 -16.49 8.31
C GLU A 88 2.83 -16.78 9.54
N GLN A 89 2.81 -15.89 10.53
CA GLN A 89 2.00 -16.01 11.74
C GLN A 89 0.53 -15.59 11.51
N PHE A 90 0.22 -14.99 10.36
CA PHE A 90 -1.14 -14.54 10.00
C PHE A 90 -1.83 -15.42 8.95
N LYS A 91 -1.20 -16.51 8.48
CA LYS A 91 -1.87 -17.53 7.64
C LYS A 91 -2.98 -18.30 8.39
N ILE A 92 -3.45 -17.80 9.53
CA ILE A 92 -4.54 -18.36 10.31
C ILE A 92 -5.66 -17.34 10.37
N GLN A 93 -6.56 -17.40 9.39
CA GLN A 93 -7.99 -17.65 9.60
C GLN A 93 -8.68 -17.64 8.24
N ALA A 94 -9.11 -18.84 7.84
CA ALA A 94 -10.06 -19.08 6.76
C ALA A 94 -11.45 -18.57 7.12
#